data_AF-A0A934S768-F1
#
_entry.id   AF-A0A934S768-F1
#
_cell.length_a   1.000
_cell.length_b   1.000
_cell.length_c   1.000
_cell.angle_alpha   90.00
_cell.angle_beta   90.00
_cell.angle_gamma   90.00
#
_symmetry.space_group_name_H-M   'P 1'
#
loop_
_entity.id
_entity.type
_entity.pdbx_description
1 polymer ?
#
loop_
_entity_poly.entity_id
_entity_poly.type
_entity_poly.pdbx_seq_one_letter_code
_entity_poly.pdbx_strand_id
1 'polypeptide(L)'
;MLTGRSARPDAGGMVSRGELVAGPFGSVRYRLRLQAYAGYRYEICGNSSQEVESWNQLPFSLTQMGPIDRRLHIALSEGMLDLFVAGSPGNEFFSVSFRAPGRESKIG
;
A
#
# COMPACT_ATOMS: atom_id res chain seq x y z
N MET A 1 -29.27 -10.08 -8.72
CA MET A 1 -27.84 -10.35 -9.02
C MET A 1 -27.06 -9.08 -8.73
N LEU A 2 -26.43 -8.98 -7.55
CA LEU A 2 -25.57 -7.84 -7.22
C LEU A 2 -24.21 -8.07 -7.88
N THR A 3 -23.90 -7.30 -8.92
CA THR A 3 -22.55 -7.25 -9.45
C THR A 3 -21.70 -6.49 -8.43
N GLY A 4 -20.81 -7.22 -7.74
CA GLY A 4 -19.86 -6.64 -6.80
C GLY A 4 -18.90 -5.73 -7.56
N ARG A 5 -19.22 -4.44 -7.60
CA ARG A 5 -18.34 -3.41 -8.13
C ARG A 5 -17.41 -3.00 -7.02
N SER A 6 -16.12 -3.08 -7.31
CA SER A 6 -14.98 -2.83 -6.44
C SER A 6 -15.13 -1.51 -5.69
N ALA A 7 -15.73 -1.59 -4.50
CA ALA A 7 -15.76 -0.46 -3.59
C ALA A 7 -14.32 -0.16 -3.17
N ARG A 8 -13.93 1.11 -3.31
CA ARG A 8 -12.77 1.72 -2.66
C ARG A 8 -12.54 1.04 -1.30
N PRO A 9 -11.33 0.56 -0.96
CA PRO A 9 -11.14 -0.19 0.27
C PRO A 9 -11.68 0.61 1.46
N ASP A 10 -12.77 0.12 2.05
CA ASP A 10 -13.29 0.59 3.31
C ASP A 10 -12.16 0.53 4.35
N ALA A 11 -11.82 1.70 4.89
CA ALA A 11 -10.63 2.00 5.71
C ALA A 11 -9.27 2.00 4.96
N GLY A 12 -8.87 3.18 4.47
CA GLY A 12 -7.55 3.42 3.88
C GLY A 12 -7.32 4.87 3.49
N GLY A 13 -6.13 5.39 3.77
CA GLY A 13 -5.70 6.73 3.36
C GLY A 13 -5.17 6.72 1.92
N MET A 14 -5.60 7.68 1.10
CA MET A 14 -5.12 7.82 -0.28
C MET A 14 -3.79 8.56 -0.31
N VAL A 15 -2.78 8.04 -1.01
CA VAL A 15 -1.49 8.71 -1.20
C VAL A 15 -1.35 9.11 -2.67
N SER A 16 -1.53 10.39 -2.98
CA SER A 16 -1.35 10.89 -4.35
C SER A 16 0.15 11.03 -4.65
N ARG A 17 0.68 10.05 -5.39
CA ARG A 17 2.07 9.92 -5.86
C ARG A 17 3.11 9.71 -4.76
N GLY A 18 3.70 8.51 -4.74
CA GLY A 18 4.88 8.23 -3.92
C GLY A 18 6.10 9.04 -4.36
N GLU A 19 7.06 9.22 -3.46
CA GLU A 19 8.35 9.86 -3.75
C GLU A 19 9.25 8.89 -4.52
N LEU A 20 9.81 9.32 -5.65
CA LEU A 20 10.80 8.51 -6.38
C LEU A 20 12.12 8.46 -5.62
N VAL A 21 12.61 7.25 -5.35
CA VAL A 21 13.88 7.01 -4.67
C VAL A 21 14.69 5.95 -5.40
N ALA A 22 16.00 5.96 -5.20
CA ALA A 22 16.88 4.90 -5.71
C ALA A 22 16.52 3.55 -5.06
N GLY A 23 16.52 2.49 -5.85
CA GLY A 23 16.38 1.10 -5.42
C GLY A 23 17.67 0.29 -5.62
N PRO A 24 17.68 -0.99 -5.23
CA PRO A 24 18.83 -1.87 -5.40
C PRO A 24 19.14 -2.10 -6.89
N PHE A 25 20.42 -2.31 -7.21
CA PHE A 25 20.90 -2.61 -8.57
C PHE A 25 20.51 -1.56 -9.63
N GLY A 26 20.42 -0.29 -9.25
CA GLY A 26 20.06 0.80 -10.16
C GLY A 26 18.57 0.86 -10.52
N SER A 27 17.72 0.08 -9.85
CA SER A 27 16.27 0.18 -9.97
C SER A 27 15.74 1.46 -9.33
N VAL A 28 14.48 1.79 -9.63
CA VAL A 28 13.75 2.90 -9.02
C VAL A 28 12.63 2.36 -8.14
N ARG A 29 12.34 3.05 -7.04
CA ARG A 29 11.24 2.74 -6.12
C ARG A 29 10.38 3.95 -5.84
N TYR A 30 9.15 3.70 -5.43
CA TYR A 30 8.28 4.71 -4.82
C TYR A 30 8.29 4.53 -3.31
N ARG A 31 8.67 5.58 -2.58
CA ARG A 31 8.54 5.69 -1.13
C ARG A 31 7.16 6.26 -0.79
N LEU A 32 6.39 5.52 -0.02
CA LEU A 32 5.14 5.95 0.58
C LEU A 32 5.38 6.18 2.07
N ARG A 33 5.19 7.41 2.52
CA ARG A 33 5.40 7.80 3.90
C ARG A 33 4.06 8.09 4.57
N LEU A 34 3.77 7.38 5.65
CA LEU A 34 2.47 7.47 6.32
C LEU A 34 2.61 7.33 7.84
N GLN A 35 1.58 7.78 8.57
CA GLN A 35 1.48 7.56 10.00
C GLN A 35 1.07 6.10 10.27
N ALA A 36 1.93 5.37 10.97
CA ALA A 36 1.64 4.05 11.51
C ALA A 36 1.02 4.13 12.90
N TYR A 37 0.09 3.22 13.14
CA TYR A 37 -0.60 3.00 14.41
C TYR A 37 -0.29 1.57 14.87
N ALA A 38 0.10 1.41 16.12
CA ALA A 38 0.45 0.10 16.67
C ALA A 38 -0.74 -0.88 16.55
N GLY A 39 -0.46 -2.10 16.09
CA GLY A 39 -1.44 -3.15 15.86
C GLY A 39 -2.24 -3.05 14.56
N TYR A 40 -2.10 -1.96 13.79
CA TYR A 40 -2.78 -1.82 12.51
C TYR A 40 -2.08 -2.63 11.40
N ARG A 41 -2.91 -3.20 10.52
CA ARG A 41 -2.48 -3.90 9.30
C ARG A 41 -2.44 -2.92 8.14
N TYR A 42 -1.39 -2.95 7.32
CA TYR A 42 -1.15 -2.08 6.18
C TYR A 42 -0.97 -2.92 4.90
N GLU A 43 -1.69 -2.53 3.86
CA GLU A 43 -1.63 -3.12 2.52
C GLU A 43 -1.57 -2.01 1.49
N ILE A 44 -0.78 -2.20 0.43
CA ILE A 44 -0.62 -1.21 -0.63
C ILE A 44 -1.32 -1.73 -1.88
N CYS A 45 -2.20 -0.91 -2.42
CA CYS A 45 -2.77 -1.13 -3.75
C CYS A 45 -2.28 -0.04 -4.70
N GLY A 46 -1.86 -0.41 -5.90
CA GLY A 46 -1.46 0.51 -6.95
C GLY A 46 -2.43 0.50 -8.12
N ASN A 47 -2.45 1.62 -8.84
CA ASN A 47 -3.21 1.79 -10.06
C ASN A 47 -2.50 2.74 -11.04
N SER A 48 -2.70 2.51 -12.33
CA SER A 48 -2.23 3.35 -13.42
C SER A 48 -3.01 4.65 -13.56
N SER A 49 -4.26 4.67 -13.10
CA SER A 49 -5.07 5.88 -13.05
C SER A 49 -5.91 5.93 -11.77
N GLN A 50 -6.11 7.14 -11.24
CA GLN A 50 -7.04 7.36 -10.12
C GLN A 50 -8.49 7.01 -10.48
N GLU A 51 -8.83 7.04 -11.78
CA GLU A 51 -10.19 6.88 -12.29
C GLU A 51 -10.56 5.42 -12.58
N VAL A 52 -9.62 4.49 -12.44
CA VAL A 52 -9.85 3.06 -12.75
C VAL A 52 -10.32 2.33 -11.49
N GLU A 53 -11.43 1.60 -11.58
CA GLU A 53 -12.03 0.83 -10.46
C GLU A 53 -11.19 -0.39 -10.01
N SER A 54 -10.15 -0.76 -10.76
CA SER A 54 -9.35 -1.96 -10.49
C SER A 54 -8.02 -1.62 -9.80
N TRP A 55 -8.02 -1.66 -8.47
CA TRP A 55 -6.82 -1.51 -7.65
C TRP A 55 -6.18 -2.88 -7.39
N ASN A 56 -4.89 -3.01 -7.69
CA ASN A 56 -4.17 -4.27 -7.49
C ASN A 56 -3.23 -4.17 -6.29
N GLN A 57 -3.23 -5.18 -5.43
CA GLN A 57 -2.29 -5.26 -4.32
C GLN A 57 -0.85 -5.38 -4.85
N LEU A 58 0.01 -4.47 -4.42
CA LEU A 58 1.41 -4.43 -4.80
C LEU A 58 2.28 -4.94 -3.66
N PRO A 59 3.30 -5.76 -3.96
CA PRO A 59 4.29 -6.10 -2.97
C PRO A 59 5.20 -4.89 -2.67
N PHE A 60 5.74 -4.84 -1.46
CA PHE A 60 6.59 -3.76 -0.97
C PHE A 60 7.68 -4.25 -0.02
N SER A 61 8.60 -3.34 0.29
CA SER A 61 9.67 -3.46 1.29
C SER A 61 9.46 -2.44 2.40
N LEU A 62 9.96 -2.74 3.61
CA LEU A 62 10.04 -1.79 4.73
C LEU A 62 11.35 -0.97 4.72
N THR A 63 12.28 -1.32 3.84
CA THR A 63 13.55 -0.62 3.69
C THR A 63 13.80 -0.28 2.23
N GLN A 64 14.46 0.85 1.99
CA GLN A 64 14.68 1.36 0.64
C GLN A 64 15.45 0.37 -0.25
N MET A 65 16.44 -0.34 0.32
CA MET A 65 17.30 -1.29 -0.40
C MET A 65 16.90 -2.76 -0.24
N GLY A 66 16.00 -3.08 0.70
CA GLY A 66 15.62 -4.46 1.01
C GLY A 66 14.78 -5.15 -0.06
N PRO A 67 14.59 -6.47 0.04
CA PRO A 67 13.75 -7.22 -0.90
C PRO A 67 12.29 -6.75 -0.87
N ILE A 68 11.61 -6.83 -2.01
CA ILE A 68 10.16 -6.61 -2.10
C ILE A 68 9.49 -7.94 -1.78
N ASP A 69 9.34 -8.23 -0.49
CA ASP A 69 8.90 -9.53 0.03
C ASP A 69 7.54 -9.50 0.73
N ARG A 70 6.97 -8.31 0.98
CA ARG A 70 5.76 -8.16 1.78
C ARG A 70 4.57 -7.73 0.94
N ARG A 71 3.39 -8.23 1.29
CA ARG A 71 2.09 -7.72 0.79
C ARG A 71 1.23 -7.11 1.89
N LEU A 72 1.57 -7.43 3.14
CA LEU A 72 0.91 -6.99 4.35
C LEU A 72 1.97 -6.71 5.42
N HIS A 73 1.76 -5.66 6.22
CA HIS A 73 2.60 -5.33 7.36
C HIS A 73 1.74 -4.98 8.57
N ILE A 74 2.10 -5.49 9.75
CA ILE A 74 1.50 -5.08 11.03
C ILE A 74 2.49 -4.13 11.70
N ALA A 75 2.07 -2.89 11.95
CA ALA A 75 2.91 -1.95 12.67
C ALA A 75 3.00 -2.35 14.15
N LEU A 76 4.22 -2.48 14.66
CA LEU A 76 4.46 -2.84 16.06
C LEU A 76 4.50 -1.61 17.00
N SER A 77 4.60 -0.42 16.43
CA SER A 77 4.72 0.84 17.16
C SER A 77 4.08 1.97 16.37
N GLU A 78 3.68 3.01 17.07
CA GLU A 78 3.21 4.24 16.43
C GLU A 78 4.39 5.06 15.90
N GLY A 79 4.19 5.79 14.81
CA GLY A 79 5.21 6.67 14.26
C GLY A 79 5.14 6.80 12.74
N MET A 80 6.19 7.34 12.13
CA MET A 80 6.28 7.39 10.67
C MET A 80 6.73 6.04 10.12
N LEU A 81 5.99 5.51 9.16
CA LEU A 81 6.31 4.29 8.42
C LEU A 81 6.59 4.65 6.97
N ASP A 82 7.75 4.19 6.49
CA ASP A 82 8.14 4.26 5.10
C ASP A 82 7.97 2.89 4.45
N LEU A 83 7.21 2.84 3.36
CA LEU A 83 7.00 1.66 2.54
C LEU A 83 7.57 1.91 1.15
N PHE A 84 8.23 0.90 0.58
CA PHE A 84 8.92 1.03 -0.70
C PHE A 84 8.35 0.04 -1.71
N VAL A 85 7.78 0.56 -2.79
CA VAL A 85 7.19 -0.22 -3.87
C VAL A 85 8.11 -0.19 -5.09
N ALA A 86 8.15 -1.26 -5.88
CA ALA A 86 8.87 -1.25 -7.15
C ALA A 86 8.34 -0.13 -8.06
N GLY A 87 9.25 0.62 -8.68
CA GLY A 87 8.90 1.52 -9.75
C GLY A 87 8.50 0.73 -10.99
N SER A 88 7.26 0.87 -11.45
CA SER A 88 6.80 0.34 -12.73
C SER A 88 6.11 1.45 -13.54
N PRO A 89 6.33 1.52 -14.87
CA PRO A 89 5.56 2.42 -15.72
C PRO A 89 4.08 2.05 -15.61
N GLY A 90 3.25 2.98 -15.13
CA GLY A 90 1.83 2.74 -14.88
C GLY A 90 1.45 2.41 -13.42
N ASN A 91 2.32 2.61 -12.43
CA ASN A 91 1.93 2.62 -11.01
C ASN A 91 2.29 3.97 -10.40
N GLU A 92 1.54 5.00 -10.77
CA GLU A 92 1.80 6.37 -10.29
C GLU A 92 0.92 6.73 -9.09
N PHE A 93 -0.18 6.01 -8.89
CA PHE A 93 -1.14 6.25 -7.83
C PHE A 93 -1.18 5.07 -6.87
N PHE A 94 -1.15 5.38 -5.57
CA PHE A 94 -1.11 4.39 -4.51
C PHE A 94 -2.21 4.66 -3.49
N SER A 95 -2.89 3.61 -3.08
CA SER A 95 -3.81 3.61 -1.96
C SER A 95 -3.23 2.72 -0.88
N VAL A 96 -3.13 3.24 0.34
CA VAL A 96 -2.70 2.44 1.50
C VAL A 96 -3.94 2.11 2.32
N SER A 97 -4.35 0.86 2.25
CA SER A 97 -5.44 0.35 3.07
C SER A 97 -4.87 0.02 4.45
N PHE A 98 -5.53 0.48 5.51
CA PHE A 98 -5.12 0.14 6.87
C PHE A 98 -6.31 -0.22 7.75
N ARG A 99 -6.17 -1.29 8.52
CA ARG A 99 -7.25 -1.82 9.38
C ARG A 99 -6.78 -1.97 10.81
N ALA A 100 -7.64 -1.55 11.74
CA ALA A 100 -7.43 -1.72 13.17
C ALA A 100 -7.37 -3.21 13.56
N PRO A 101 -6.62 -3.55 14.62
CA PRO A 101 -6.62 -4.91 15.16
C PRO A 101 -8.04 -5.34 15.55
N GLY A 102 -8.42 -6.59 15.24
CA GLY A 102 -9.73 -7.14 15.61
C GLY A 102 -10.90 -6.79 14.67
N ARG A 103 -10.72 -5.95 13.65
CA ARG A 103 -11.69 -5.83 12.54
C ARG A 103 -11.39 -6.88 11.46
N GLU A 104 -11.60 -8.14 11.80
CA GLU A 104 -11.83 -9.16 10.79
C GLU A 104 -13.24 -8.92 10.24
N SER A 105 -13.38 -8.69 8.93
CA SER A 105 -14.71 -8.70 8.33
C SER A 105 -15.32 -10.06 8.62
N LYS A 106 -16.31 -10.14 9.53
CA LYS A 106 -17.21 -11.27 9.60
C LYS A 106 -17.82 -11.41 8.21
N ILE A 107 -17.33 -12.39 7.46
CA ILE A 107 -18.02 -12.96 6.32
C ILE A 107 -19.17 -13.75 6.96
N GLY A 108 -20.32 -13.11 7.06
CA GLY A 108 -21.60 -13.74 7.36
C GLY A 108 -22.31 -14.08 6.07
#